data_AF-A0AAJ6M114-F1
#
_entry.id   AF-A0AAJ6M114-F1
#
_cell.length_a   1.000
_cell.length_b   1.000
_cell.length_c   1.000
_cell.angle_alpha   90.00
_cell.angle_beta   90.00
_cell.angle_gamma   90.00
#
_symmetry.space_group_name_H-M   'P 1'
#
loop_
_entity.id
_entity.type
_entity.pdbx_description
1 polymer ?
#
loop_
_entity_poly.entity_id
_entity_poly.type
_entity_poly.pdbx_seq_one_letter_code
_entity_poly.pdbx_strand_id
1 'polypeptide(L)' 'MTRDTKDTVYCNIQMPITQGQEFLQLISELRASGTHPAPEPVFDEIQSELGGSIEFVEEMLQGSGGIGRSRP' A
#
# COMPACT_ATOMS: atom_id res chain seq x y z
N MET A 1 -10.70 -30.74 -1.28
CA MET A 1 -10.21 -29.44 -0.75
C MET A 1 -11.31 -28.43 -1.03
N THR A 2 -12.06 -28.03 0.00
CA THR A 2 -13.06 -26.97 -0.10
C THR A 2 -12.33 -25.72 -0.55
N ARG A 3 -12.58 -25.28 -1.78
CA ARG A 3 -12.21 -23.93 -2.20
C ARG A 3 -13.09 -23.01 -1.36
N ASP A 4 -12.57 -22.56 -0.24
CA ASP A 4 -13.02 -21.36 0.44
C ASP A 4 -12.53 -20.17 -0.41
N THR A 5 -12.92 -20.17 -1.70
CA THR A 5 -12.77 -19.04 -2.60
C THR A 5 -13.83 -18.04 -2.18
N LYS A 6 -13.57 -17.37 -1.06
CA LYS A 6 -14.16 -16.06 -0.79
C LYS A 6 -13.98 -15.25 -2.07
N ASP A 7 -15.07 -14.70 -2.58
CA ASP A 7 -15.14 -13.87 -3.79
C ASP A 7 -14.23 -12.64 -3.65
N THR A 8 -12.93 -12.86 -3.83
CA THR A 8 -11.85 -11.90 -3.56
C THR A 8 -11.36 -11.37 -4.90
N VAL A 9 -11.22 -10.05 -4.99
CA VAL A 9 -10.74 -9.36 -6.18
C VAL A 9 -9.30 -8.96 -5.93
N TYR A 10 -8.38 -9.44 -6.77
CA TYR A 10 -6.99 -8.98 -6.76
C TYR A 10 -6.84 -7.74 -7.65
N CYS A 11 -6.19 -6.69 -7.13
CA CYS A 11 -5.90 -5.47 -7.88
C CYS A 11 -4.42 -5.13 -7.77
N ASN A 12 -3.78 -4.91 -8.92
CA ASN A 12 -2.41 -4.38 -8.99
C ASN A 12 -2.48 -2.96 -9.53
N ILE A 13 -2.05 -1.99 -8.73
CA ILE A 13 -2.11 -0.57 -9.06
C ILE A 13 -0.69 0.01 -9.02
N GLN A 14 -0.30 0.69 -10.09
CA GLN A 14 0.94 1.45 -10.16
C GLN A 14 0.61 2.93 -10.31
N MET A 15 1.34 3.77 -9.59
CA MET A 15 1.17 5.23 -9.62
C MET A 15 2.49 5.93 -9.27
N PRO A 16 2.68 7.21 -9.66
CA PRO A 16 3.77 8.04 -9.17
C PRO A 16 3.73 8.19 -7.64
N ILE A 17 4.89 8.39 -7.00
CA ILE A 17 5.00 8.54 -5.54
C ILE A 17 4.07 9.64 -5.01
N THR A 18 3.99 10.77 -5.70
CA THR A 18 3.13 11.90 -5.31
C THR A 18 1.65 11.52 -5.28
N GLN A 19 1.19 10.75 -6.28
CA GLN A 19 -0.18 10.22 -6.28
C GLN A 19 -0.38 9.15 -5.20
N GLY A 20 0.66 8.33 -4.93
CA GLY A 20 0.65 7.37 -3.83
C GLY A 20 0.49 8.02 -2.47
N GLN A 21 1.22 9.11 -2.21
CA GLN A 21 1.14 9.88 -0.97
C GLN A 21 -0.25 10.52 -0.80
N GLU A 22 -0.79 11.13 -1.87
CA GLU A 22 -2.15 11.70 -1.86
C GLU A 22 -3.21 10.61 -1.62
N PHE A 23 -3.07 9.45 -2.28
CA PHE A 23 -4.00 8.34 -2.10
C PHE A 23 -3.94 7.75 -0.69
N LEU A 24 -2.74 7.62 -0.11
CA LEU A 24 -2.56 7.18 1.27
C LEU A 24 -3.23 8.14 2.27
N GLN A 25 -3.13 9.45 2.03
CA GLN A 25 -3.83 10.45 2.83
C GLN A 25 -5.35 10.29 2.72
N LEU A 26 -5.88 10.15 1.51
CA LEU A 26 -7.32 9.95 1.27
C LEU A 26 -7.86 8.72 2.00
N ILE A 27 -7.15 7.59 1.95
CA ILE A 27 -7.56 6.36 2.65
C ILE A 27 -7.53 6.56 4.17
N SER A 28 -6.55 7.31 4.68
CA SER A 28 -6.46 7.65 6.10
C SER A 28 -7.66 8.47 6.57
N GLU A 29 -8.09 9.44 5.78
CA GLU A 29 -9.28 10.26 6.04
C GLU A 29 -10.57 9.42 5.99
N LEU A 30 -10.71 8.55 4.99
CA LEU A 30 -11.85 7.63 4.86
C LEU A 30 -11.94 6.62 6.00
N ARG A 31 -10.81 6.16 6.52
CA ARG A 31 -10.78 5.26 7.68
C ARG A 31 -11.15 6.01 8.95
N ALA A 32 -10.59 7.21 9.14
CA ALA A 32 -10.87 8.05 10.30
C ALA A 32 -12.33 8.52 10.36
N SER A 33 -13.01 8.67 9.21
CA SER A 33 -14.43 9.04 9.18
C SER A 33 -15.35 7.97 9.77
N GLY A 34 -14.94 6.69 9.77
CA GLY A 34 -15.76 5.57 10.22
C GLY A 34 -17.04 5.34 9.40
N THR A 35 -17.19 6.01 8.26
CA THR A 35 -18.42 5.95 7.44
C THR A 35 -18.51 4.69 6.58
N HIS A 36 -17.43 3.91 6.51
CA HIS A 36 -17.31 2.74 5.64
C HIS A 36 -16.80 1.52 6.42
N PRO A 37 -17.64 0.88 7.25
CA PRO A 37 -17.21 -0.26 8.07
C PRO A 37 -16.94 -1.53 7.26
N ALA A 38 -17.62 -1.72 6.13
CA ALA A 38 -17.44 -2.89 5.28
C ALA A 38 -16.05 -2.97 4.63
N PRO A 39 -15.50 -1.89 4.03
CA PRO A 39 -14.15 -1.90 3.48
C PRO A 39 -13.06 -1.52 4.50
N GLU A 40 -13.35 -1.32 5.78
CA GLU A 40 -12.34 -0.92 6.77
C GLU A 40 -11.10 -1.84 6.80
N PRO A 41 -11.23 -3.18 6.77
CA PRO A 41 -10.07 -4.06 6.72
C PRO A 41 -9.23 -3.88 5.45
N VAL A 42 -9.89 -3.54 4.33
CA VAL A 42 -9.21 -3.27 3.05
C VAL A 42 -8.48 -1.93 3.11
N PHE A 43 -9.02 -0.93 3.79
CA PHE A 43 -8.33 0.35 3.99
C PHE A 43 -7.07 0.20 4.84
N ASP A 44 -7.10 -0.61 5.90
CA ASP A 44 -5.93 -0.93 6.72
C ASP A 44 -4.84 -1.63 5.89
N GLU A 45 -5.22 -2.61 5.07
CA GLU A 45 -4.31 -3.31 4.16
C GLU A 45 -3.71 -2.36 3.11
N ILE A 46 -4.52 -1.49 2.49
CA ILE A 46 -4.03 -0.47 1.56
C ILE A 46 -3.04 0.46 2.23
N GLN A 47 -3.30 0.92 3.46
CA GLN A 47 -2.37 1.81 4.18
C GLN A 47 -1.02 1.15 4.42
N SER A 48 -1.02 -0.11 4.85
CA SER A 48 0.20 -0.89 5.11
C SER A 48 1.00 -1.12 3.82
N GLU A 49 0.37 -1.67 2.79
CA GLU A 49 1.05 -2.06 1.54
C GLU A 49 1.51 -0.85 0.73
N LEU A 50 0.66 0.19 0.63
CA LEU A 50 1.01 1.41 -0.09
C LEU A 50 2.09 2.20 0.65
N GLY A 51 1.99 2.31 1.97
CA GLY A 51 2.99 2.97 2.81
C GLY A 51 4.37 2.32 2.67
N GLY A 52 4.44 1.00 2.81
CA GLY A 52 5.70 0.25 2.63
C GLY A 52 6.25 0.33 1.20
N SER A 53 5.37 0.33 0.19
CA SER A 53 5.78 0.51 -1.22
C SER A 53 6.36 1.90 -1.47
N ILE A 54 5.79 2.95 -0.89
CA ILE A 54 6.32 4.32 -0.99
C ILE A 54 7.67 4.41 -0.29
N GLU A 55 7.78 3.92 0.95
CA GLU A 55 9.04 3.92 1.71
C GLU A 55 10.15 3.20 0.93
N PHE A 56 9.85 2.02 0.37
CA PHE A 56 10.80 1.27 -0.45
C PHE A 56 11.30 2.08 -1.67
N VAL A 57 10.39 2.72 -2.41
CA VAL A 57 10.78 3.52 -3.58
C VAL A 57 11.58 4.76 -3.15
N GLU A 58 11.18 5.42 -2.07
CA GLU A 58 11.91 6.56 -1.51
C GLU A 58 13.33 6.16 -1.07
N GLU A 59 13.49 5.02 -0.38
CA GLU A 59 14.80 4.47 -0.04
C GLU A 59 15.65 4.16 -1.28
N MET A 60 15.06 3.62 -2.34
CA MET A 60 15.76 3.35 -3.60
C MET A 60 16.20 4.63 -4.30
N LEU A 61 15.38 5.68 -4.28
CA LEU A 61 15.73 6.99 -4.84
C LEU A 61 16.82 7.69 -4.02
N GLN A 62 16.77 7.60 -2.69
CA GLN A 62 17.79 8.12 -1.79
C GLN A 62 19.11 7.33 -1.88
N GLY A 63 19.01 6.00 -2.06
CA GLY A 63 20.12 5.06 -2.21
C GLY A 63 20.76 5.02 -3.59
N SER A 64 20.22 5.76 -4.56
CA SER A 64 20.83 5.91 -5.90
C SER A 64 22.15 6.71 -5.89
N GLY A 65 22.65 7.05 -4.69
CA GLY A 65 24.02 7.47 -4.41
C GLY A 65 24.98 6.38 -3.91
N GLY A 66 24.60 5.10 -3.78
CA GLY A 66 25.61 4.06 -3.49
C GLY A 66 25.16 2.71 -2.92
N ILE A 67 25.61 1.67 -3.63
CA ILE A 67 26.04 0.34 -3.16
C ILE A 67 24.95 -0.68 -2.79
N GLY A 68 25.03 -1.80 -3.51
CA GLY A 68 24.20 -2.99 -3.32
C GLY A 68 24.26 -3.54 -1.90
N ARG A 69 23.08 -3.79 -1.35
CA ARG A 69 22.91 -4.72 -0.24
C ARG A 69 22.94 -6.14 -0.77
N SER A 70 24.11 -6.76 -0.74
CA SER A 70 24.19 -8.21 -0.60
C SER A 70 23.60 -8.55 0.77
N ARG A 71 22.44 -9.21 0.80
CA ARG A 71 21.97 -9.91 2.01
C ARG A 71 22.49 -11.36 1.96
N PRO A 72 22.81 -11.94 3.14
CA PRO A 72 23.36 -13.29 3.26
C PRO A 72 22.38 -14.38 2.83
#